data_AF-A0A183EEH8-F1
#
_entry.id   AF-A0A183EEH8-F1
#
_cell.length_a   1.000
_cell.length_b   1.000
_cell.length_c   1.000
_cell.angle_alpha   90.00
_cell.angle_beta   90.00
_cell.angle_gamma   90.00
#
_symmetry.space_group_name_H-M   'P 1'
#
loop_
_entity.id
_entity.type
_entity.pdbx_description
1 polymer ?
#
loop_
_entity_poly.entity_id
_entity_poly.type
_entity_poly.pdbx_seq_one_letter_code
_entity_poly.pdbx_strand_id
1 'polypeptide(L)'
;MQFFPECLSLSEAAMHIVDAQRQKLLHSLRGYLSIDRDPIECAYRFASLLLRISNVQKVAAFKRETLCTIETFNLMSPHPLTMEISRKYSDISFF
;
A
#
# COMPACT_ATOMS: atom_id res chain seq x y z
N MET A 1 14.91 -0.27 3.98
CA MET A 1 13.49 -0.63 3.85
C MET A 1 12.93 0.21 2.71
N GLN A 2 13.10 -0.27 1.49
CA GLN A 2 12.73 0.45 0.27
C GLN A 2 11.22 0.30 0.09
N PHE A 3 10.47 1.17 0.77
CA PHE A 3 9.04 1.31 0.54
C PHE A 3 8.87 1.99 -0.83
N PHE A 4 8.51 1.16 -1.79
CA PHE A 4 8.06 1.41 -3.17
C PHE A 4 9.09 1.12 -4.28
N PRO A 5 8.72 0.27 -5.26
CA PRO A 5 9.28 0.36 -6.60
C PRO A 5 8.85 1.72 -7.16
N GLU A 6 9.74 2.36 -7.90
CA GLU A 6 9.51 3.63 -8.58
C GLU A 6 8.13 3.62 -9.26
N CYS A 7 7.21 4.47 -8.80
CA CYS A 7 5.95 4.71 -9.51
C CYS A 7 6.33 5.35 -10.85
N LEU A 8 6.54 4.52 -11.88
CA LEU A 8 7.00 4.97 -13.20
C LEU A 8 6.05 5.97 -13.86
N SER A 9 4.80 6.08 -13.37
CA SER A 9 3.75 6.94 -13.91
C SER A 9 3.65 8.33 -13.25
N LEU A 10 4.32 8.58 -12.12
CA LEU A 10 4.20 9.85 -11.41
C LEU A 10 5.25 10.87 -11.86
N SER A 11 4.81 12.12 -12.02
CA SER A 11 5.75 13.24 -12.12
C SER A 11 6.51 13.43 -10.82
N GLU A 12 7.72 13.96 -10.90
CA GLU A 12 8.56 14.29 -9.74
C GLU A 12 7.82 15.16 -8.71
N ALA A 13 7.05 16.15 -9.19
CA ALA A 13 6.22 16.99 -8.33
C ALA A 13 5.16 16.18 -7.56
N ALA A 14 4.50 15.22 -8.21
CA ALA A 14 3.53 14.36 -7.56
C ALA A 14 4.19 13.42 -6.53
N MET A 15 5.39 12.89 -6.84
CA MET A 15 6.17 12.09 -5.89
C MET A 15 6.50 12.88 -4.62
N HIS A 16 6.92 14.14 -4.75
CA HIS A 16 7.18 15.01 -3.59
C HIS A 16 5.93 15.25 -2.75
N ILE A 17 4.78 15.46 -3.37
CA ILE A 17 3.51 15.64 -2.65
C ILE A 17 3.15 14.37 -1.88
N VAL A 18 3.25 13.21 -2.51
CA VAL A 18 2.95 11.92 -1.88
C VAL A 18 3.89 11.65 -0.71
N ASP A 19 5.19 11.89 -0.86
CA ASP A 19 6.14 11.73 0.25
C ASP A 19 5.84 12.69 1.41
N ALA A 20 5.56 13.97 1.12
CA ALA A 20 5.20 14.94 2.14
C ALA A 20 3.93 14.52 2.93
N GLN A 21 2.90 14.00 2.25
CA GLN A 21 1.70 13.49 2.92
C GLN A 21 1.99 12.24 3.75
N ARG A 22 2.86 11.36 3.25
CA ARG A 22 3.30 10.17 4.00
C ARG A 22 4.03 10.56 5.28
N GLN A 23 4.96 11.52 5.22
CA GLN A 23 5.68 12.00 6.40
C GLN A 23 4.72 12.59 7.44
N LYS A 24 3.72 13.37 7.00
CA LYS A 24 2.67 13.89 7.88
C LYS A 24 1.90 12.75 8.57
N LEU A 25 1.48 11.74 7.80
CA LEU A 25 0.77 10.58 8.35
C LEU A 25 1.62 9.82 9.38
N LEU A 26 2.89 9.54 9.05
CA LEU A 26 3.80 8.85 9.96
C LEU A 26 4.04 9.64 11.25
N HIS A 27 4.17 10.96 11.14
CA HIS A 27 4.31 11.84 12.29
C HIS A 27 3.06 11.83 13.17
N SER A 28 1.87 11.95 12.58
CA SER A 28 0.59 11.86 13.30
C SER A 28 0.39 10.51 13.96
N LEU A 29 0.73 9.41 13.27
CA LEU A 29 0.65 8.05 13.83
C LEU A 29 1.58 7.90 15.03
N ARG A 30 2.82 8.39 14.93
CA ARG A 30 3.75 8.38 16.06
C ARG A 30 3.21 9.21 17.23
N GLY A 31 2.69 10.40 16.96
CA GLY A 31 2.08 11.28 17.97
C GLY A 31 0.92 10.59 18.69
N TYR A 32 0.01 9.98 17.93
CA TYR A 32 -1.12 9.22 18.47
C TYR A 32 -0.68 8.07 19.38
N LEU A 33 0.33 7.30 18.96
CA LEU A 33 0.84 6.19 19.75
C LEU A 33 1.47 6.67 21.07
N SER A 34 2.06 7.87 21.10
CA SER A 34 2.75 8.43 22.27
C SER A 34 1.86 9.09 23.32
N ILE A 35 0.55 9.20 23.12
CA ILE A 35 -0.35 9.91 24.05
C ILE A 35 -0.39 9.24 25.43
N ASP A 36 -0.55 7.91 25.48
CA ASP A 36 -0.77 7.16 26.74
C ASP A 36 0.15 5.93 26.87
N ARG A 37 1.36 5.97 26.30
CA ARG A 37 2.24 4.79 26.25
C ARG A 37 3.69 5.13 26.55
N ASP A 38 4.39 4.17 27.13
CA ASP A 38 5.83 4.22 27.31
C ASP A 38 6.56 4.36 25.95
N PRO A 39 7.68 5.12 25.87
CA PRO A 39 8.42 5.31 24.63
C PRO A 39 8.88 4.01 23.95
N ILE A 40 9.23 2.98 24.73
CA ILE A 40 9.67 1.68 24.20
C ILE A 40 8.47 0.94 23.60
N GLU A 41 7.33 0.92 24.30
CA GLU A 41 6.11 0.31 23.79
C GLU A 41 5.62 1.03 22.51
N CYS A 42 5.71 2.36 22.46
CA CYS A 42 5.41 3.16 21.27
C CYS A 42 6.27 2.74 20.08
N ALA A 43 7.59 2.68 20.27
CA ALA A 43 8.53 2.33 19.22
C ALA A 43 8.26 0.92 18.68
N TYR A 44 8.01 -0.04 19.58
CA TYR A 44 7.67 -1.40 19.21
C TYR A 44 6.37 -1.47 18.39
N ARG A 45 5.30 -0.81 18.84
CA ARG A 45 4.02 -0.78 18.12
C ARG A 45 4.12 -0.08 16.78
N PHE A 46 4.83 1.04 16.72
CA PHE A 46 5.05 1.77 15.48
C PHE A 46 5.80 0.90 14.45
N ALA A 47 6.89 0.25 14.85
CA ALA A 47 7.63 -0.68 14.00
C ALA A 47 6.76 -1.87 13.55
N SER A 48 5.99 -2.46 14.47
CA SER A 48 5.08 -3.58 14.16
C SER A 48 4.02 -3.20 13.13
N LEU A 49 3.45 -2.00 13.22
CA LEU A 49 2.49 -1.49 12.24
C LEU A 49 3.14 -1.28 10.87
N LEU A 50 4.32 -0.67 10.81
CA LEU A 50 5.04 -0.46 9.55
C LEU A 50 5.39 -1.78 8.86
N LEU A 51 5.79 -2.80 9.61
CA LEU A 51 6.10 -4.12 9.05
C LEU A 51 4.88 -4.80 8.43
N ARG A 52 3.68 -4.58 8.97
CA ARG A 52 2.43 -5.14 8.43
C ARG A 52 2.07 -4.62 7.04
N ILE A 53 2.50 -3.39 6.69
CA ILE A 53 2.23 -2.80 5.37
C ILE A 53 2.77 -3.72 4.26
N SER A 54 3.98 -4.26 4.45
CA SER A 54 4.60 -5.19 3.49
C SER A 54 3.79 -6.48 3.28
N ASN A 55 3.14 -6.98 4.32
CA ASN A 55 2.31 -8.18 4.22
C ASN A 55 1.02 -7.90 3.44
N VAL A 56 0.41 -6.73 3.65
CA VAL A 56 -0.77 -6.29 2.88
C VAL A 56 -0.42 -6.14 1.40
N GLN A 57 0.74 -5.55 1.09
CA GLN A 57 1.22 -5.42 -0.29
C GLN A 57 1.41 -6.78 -0.98
N LYS A 58 2.03 -7.76 -0.28
CA LYS A 58 2.20 -9.12 -0.81
C LYS A 58 0.87 -9.79 -1.13
N VAL A 59 -0.11 -9.71 -0.22
CA VAL A 59 -1.44 -10.29 -0.43
C VAL A 59 -2.16 -9.58 -1.59
N ALA A 60 -2.05 -8.26 -1.70
CA ALA A 60 -2.64 -7.51 -2.80
C ALA A 60 -2.03 -7.90 -4.16
N ALA A 61 -0.71 -8.06 -4.24
CA ALA A 61 -0.03 -8.52 -5.44
C ALA A 61 -0.47 -9.94 -5.85
N PHE A 62 -0.50 -10.88 -4.89
CA PHE A 62 -0.96 -12.25 -5.13
C PHE A 62 -2.40 -12.31 -5.64
N LYS A 63 -3.31 -11.53 -5.04
CA LYS A 63 -4.70 -11.46 -5.50
C LYS A 63 -4.83 -10.90 -6.91
N ARG A 64 -3.97 -9.96 -7.30
CA ARG A 64 -3.95 -9.41 -8.67
C ARG A 64 -3.51 -10.46 -9.69
N GLU A 65 -2.44 -11.20 -9.41
CA GLU A 65 -1.99 -12.31 -10.27
C GLU A 65 -3.08 -13.38 -10.41
N THR A 66 -3.80 -13.66 -9.32
CA THR A 66 -4.94 -14.57 -9.33
C THR A 66 -6.06 -14.06 -10.25
N LEU A 67 -6.44 -12.78 -10.15
CA LEU A 67 -7.48 -12.18 -11.02
C LEU A 67 -7.06 -12.16 -12.49
N CYS A 68 -5.79 -11.86 -12.79
CA CYS A 68 -5.25 -11.93 -14.14
C CYS A 68 -5.33 -13.36 -14.72
N THR A 69 -5.05 -14.36 -13.89
CA THR A 69 -5.18 -15.78 -14.27
C THR A 69 -6.63 -16.16 -14.55
N ILE A 70 -7.56 -15.75 -13.67
CA ILE A 70 -9.00 -16.00 -13.85
C ILE A 70 -9.50 -15.41 -15.18
N GLU A 71 -9.07 -14.19 -15.50
CA GLU A 71 -9.40 -13.52 -16.76
C GLU A 71 -8.84 -14.25 -17.97
N THR A 72 -7.55 -14.62 -17.92
CA THR A 72 -6.84 -15.26 -19.03
C THR A 72 -7.46 -16.60 -19.41
N PHE A 73 -7.87 -17.39 -18.41
CA PHE A 73 -8.41 -18.73 -18.61
C PHE A 73 -9.94 -18.79 -18.59
N ASN A 74 -10.64 -17.66 -18.47
CA ASN A 74 -12.11 -17.58 -18.32
C ASN A 74 -12.66 -18.55 -17.26
N LEU A 75 -11.94 -18.72 -16.14
CA LEU A 75 -12.24 -19.74 -15.13
C LEU A 75 -13.47 -19.40 -14.28
N MET A 76 -13.83 -18.12 -14.20
CA MET A 76 -14.95 -17.59 -13.43
C MET A 76 -15.47 -16.29 -14.05
N SER A 77 -16.58 -15.76 -13.54
CA SER A 77 -17.14 -14.46 -13.92
C SER A 77 -17.16 -13.47 -12.74
N PRO A 78 -15.99 -12.90 -12.35
CA PRO A 78 -15.95 -11.82 -11.36
C PRO A 78 -16.76 -10.61 -11.83
N HIS A 79 -17.24 -9.81 -10.88
CA HIS A 79 -18.00 -8.60 -11.20
C HIS A 79 -17.17 -7.66 -12.12
N PRO A 80 -17.77 -7.07 -13.18
CA PRO A 80 -17.05 -6.25 -14.15
C PRO A 80 -16.23 -5.11 -13.53
N LEU A 81 -16.76 -4.46 -12.49
CA LEU A 81 -16.04 -3.41 -11.75
C LEU A 81 -14.75 -3.94 -11.09
N THR A 82 -14.78 -5.15 -10.53
CA THR A 82 -13.59 -5.77 -9.92
C THR A 82 -12.51 -6.01 -10.98
N MET A 83 -12.91 -6.44 -12.18
CA MET A 83 -12.00 -6.63 -13.30
C MET A 83 -11.43 -5.31 -13.81
N GLU A 84 -12.27 -4.27 -13.95
CA GLU A 84 -11.83 -2.94 -14.37
C GLU A 84 -10.80 -2.34 -13.39
N ILE A 85 -11.09 -2.41 -12.09
CA ILE A 85 -10.18 -1.93 -11.05
C ILE A 85 -8.87 -2.74 -11.04
N SER A 86 -8.94 -4.05 -11.21
CA SER A 86 -7.76 -4.92 -11.26
C SER A 86 -6.82 -4.54 -12.42
N ARG A 87 -7.38 -4.26 -13.61
CA ARG A 87 -6.60 -3.86 -14.79
C ARG A 87 -5.95 -2.49 -14.61
N LYS A 88 -6.67 -1.52 -14.04
CA LYS A 88 -6.13 -0.16 -13.80
C LYS A 88 -5.12 -0.12 -12.66
N TYR A 89 -5.07 -1.12 -11.79
CA TYR A 89 -4.26 -1.10 -10.57
C TYR A 89 -2.78 -0.80 -10.82
N SER A 90 -2.17 -1.26 -11.93
CA SER A 90 -0.78 -0.92 -12.28
C SER A 90 -0.55 0.57 -12.49
N ASP A 91 -1.58 1.29 -12.93
CA ASP A 91 -1.49 2.68 -13.37
C ASP A 91 -1.81 3.65 -12.22
N ILE A 92 -2.63 3.20 -11.25
CA ILE A 92 -3.11 3.99 -10.13
C ILE A 92 -2.60 3.55 -8.75
N SER A 93 -1.85 2.45 -8.65
CA SER A 93 -1.34 1.99 -7.35
C SER A 93 -0.16 2.84 -6.89
N PHE A 94 -0.35 3.52 -5.77
CA PHE A 94 0.68 4.25 -5.04
C PHE A 94 1.42 3.36 -4.01
N PHE A 95 1.19 2.04 -4.10
CA PHE A 95 1.67 1.04 -3.15
C PHE A 95 2.48 -0.07 -3.79
#